data_AF-A0A7W7AE67-F1
#
_entry.id   AF-A0A7W7AE67-F1
#
_cell.length_a   1.000
_cell.length_b   1.000
_cell.length_c   1.000
_cell.angle_alpha   90.00
_cell.angle_beta   90.00
_cell.angle_gamma   90.00
#
_symmetry.space_group_name_H-M   'P 1'
#
loop_
_entity.id
_entity.type
_entity.pdbx_description
1 polymer ?
#
loop_
_entity_poly.entity_id
_entity_poly.type
_entity_poly.pdbx_seq_one_letter_code
_entity_poly.pdbx_strand_id
1 'polypeptide(L)'
;MEHSTHKPGLGGIYALLSQASSRPRYAFLVLQLIAELADERGHAGPFVKCEGRPVLLREWLCEQLLPMSERPGRRASLRRRVEGELAGSLSGNAELDAQRIEQAVDEQVRAIGRANVSRAVSELVKAGIVSRFYQGYATNHAHQGGGRNVVYVVKPEVLQLLPKARSETIGVASSIAAPSVAPILVRVPQRKRGGAGQGDLFAA
;
A
#
# COMPACT_ATOMS: atom_id res chain seq x y z
N MET A 1 -0.51 27.89 -35.67
CA MET A 1 -1.67 27.43 -34.88
C MET A 1 -1.15 27.15 -33.49
N GLU A 2 -1.33 28.11 -32.58
CA GLU A 2 -0.88 27.96 -31.20
C GLU A 2 -1.77 26.93 -30.51
N HIS A 3 -1.20 25.80 -30.09
CA HIS A 3 -1.88 24.90 -29.17
C HIS A 3 -1.97 25.63 -27.84
N SER A 4 -3.06 26.36 -27.61
CA SER A 4 -3.43 26.83 -26.28
C SER A 4 -3.48 25.60 -25.39
N THR A 5 -2.42 25.40 -24.61
CA THR A 5 -2.30 24.36 -23.59
C THR A 5 -3.30 24.69 -22.49
N HIS A 6 -4.55 24.33 -22.73
CA HIS A 6 -5.60 24.43 -21.73
C HIS A 6 -5.17 23.55 -20.56
N LYS A 7 -4.63 24.17 -19.50
CA LYS A 7 -4.37 23.48 -18.23
C LYS A 7 -5.73 22.93 -17.79
N PRO A 8 -5.92 21.60 -17.77
CA PRO A 8 -7.22 21.04 -17.45
C PRO A 8 -7.57 21.44 -16.02
N GLY A 9 -8.64 22.20 -15.81
CA GLY A 9 -9.12 22.46 -14.45
C GLY A 9 -9.56 21.17 -13.73
N LEU A 10 -10.14 21.29 -12.53
CA LEU A 10 -10.65 20.13 -11.78
C LEU A 10 -11.57 19.22 -12.62
N GLY A 11 -12.41 19.80 -13.49
CA GLY A 11 -13.25 19.04 -14.43
C GLY A 11 -12.46 18.18 -15.42
N GLY A 12 -11.30 18.64 -15.87
CA GLY A 12 -10.42 17.86 -16.75
C GLY A 12 -9.75 16.69 -16.03
N ILE A 13 -9.39 16.85 -14.75
CA ILE A 13 -8.93 15.73 -13.91
C ILE A 13 -10.03 14.67 -13.80
N TYR A 14 -11.27 15.07 -13.50
CA TYR A 14 -12.40 14.13 -13.46
C TYR A 14 -12.67 13.45 -14.81
N ALA A 15 -12.53 14.16 -15.92
CA ALA A 15 -12.69 13.59 -17.26
C ALA A 15 -11.62 12.51 -17.54
N LEU A 16 -10.35 12.77 -17.19
CA LEU A 16 -9.27 11.78 -17.29
C LEU A 16 -9.54 10.55 -16.41
N LEU A 17 -9.95 10.76 -15.16
CA LEU A 17 -10.26 9.66 -14.25
C LEU A 17 -11.45 8.83 -14.70
N SER A 18 -12.47 9.46 -15.29
CA SER A 18 -13.65 8.75 -15.79
C SER A 18 -13.33 7.82 -16.97
N GLN A 19 -12.26 8.10 -17.71
CA GLN A 19 -11.75 7.24 -18.78
C GLN A 19 -10.81 6.14 -18.25
N ALA A 20 -10.03 6.44 -17.21
CA ALA A 20 -8.98 5.54 -16.72
C ALA A 20 -9.41 4.61 -15.57
N SER A 21 -10.45 4.98 -14.82
CA SER A 21 -10.88 4.30 -13.59
C SER A 21 -12.34 3.89 -13.65
N SER A 22 -12.65 2.68 -13.16
CA SER A 22 -14.05 2.26 -12.95
C SER A 22 -14.68 2.91 -11.70
N ARG A 23 -13.90 3.65 -10.90
CA ARG A 23 -14.32 4.31 -9.66
C ARG A 23 -13.70 5.72 -9.57
N PRO A 24 -14.02 6.64 -10.52
CA PRO A 24 -13.33 7.92 -10.66
C PRO A 24 -13.37 8.79 -9.39
N ARG A 25 -14.47 8.76 -8.64
CA ARG A 25 -14.58 9.48 -7.35
C ARG A 25 -13.63 8.94 -6.28
N TYR A 26 -13.46 7.62 -6.21
CA TYR A 26 -12.54 7.00 -5.27
C TYR A 26 -11.09 7.26 -5.65
N ALA A 27 -10.76 7.18 -6.96
CA ALA A 27 -9.44 7.55 -7.46
C ALA A 27 -9.11 9.03 -7.19
N PHE A 28 -10.08 9.93 -7.36
CA PHE A 28 -9.93 11.35 -7.04
C PHE A 28 -9.72 11.60 -5.54
N LEU A 29 -10.40 10.87 -4.66
CA LEU A 29 -10.18 10.95 -3.22
C LEU A 29 -8.77 10.49 -2.83
N VAL A 30 -8.30 9.37 -3.40
CA VAL A 30 -6.93 8.88 -3.23
C VAL A 30 -5.92 9.92 -3.71
N LEU A 31 -6.18 10.56 -4.86
CA LEU A 31 -5.34 11.64 -5.38
C LEU A 31 -5.26 12.82 -4.41
N GLN A 32 -6.39 13.25 -3.85
CA GLN A 32 -6.42 14.35 -2.88
C GLN A 32 -5.57 14.04 -1.65
N LEU A 33 -5.70 12.83 -1.08
CA LEU A 33 -4.90 12.42 0.09
C LEU A 33 -3.40 12.32 -0.23
N ILE A 34 -3.05 11.86 -1.43
CA ILE A 34 -1.64 11.86 -1.88
C ILE A 34 -1.13 13.30 -2.03
N ALA A 35 -1.93 14.18 -2.62
CA ALA A 35 -1.57 15.58 -2.84
C ALA A 35 -1.46 16.39 -1.53
N GLU A 36 -2.28 16.07 -0.53
CA GLU A 36 -2.20 16.65 0.82
C GLU A 36 -0.83 16.36 1.47
N LEU A 37 -0.28 15.17 1.22
CA LEU A 37 1.03 14.75 1.73
C LEU A 37 2.19 15.11 0.82
N ALA A 38 1.91 15.64 -0.37
CA ALA A 38 2.92 15.96 -1.34
C ALA A 38 3.66 17.25 -0.96
N ASP A 39 4.98 17.24 -1.08
CA ASP A 39 5.79 18.46 -0.96
C ASP A 39 5.56 19.42 -2.16
N GLU A 40 6.27 20.55 -2.17
CA GLU A 40 6.18 21.53 -3.26
C GLU A 40 6.59 20.97 -4.63
N ARG A 41 7.37 19.88 -4.64
CA ARG A 41 7.80 19.17 -5.85
C ARG A 41 6.84 18.03 -6.22
N GLY A 42 5.75 17.86 -5.49
CA GLY A 42 4.74 16.83 -5.70
C GLY A 42 5.06 15.47 -5.09
N HIS A 43 6.13 15.34 -4.28
CA HIS A 43 6.56 14.06 -3.71
C HIS A 43 5.82 13.76 -2.40
N ALA A 44 5.17 12.60 -2.33
CA ALA A 44 4.51 12.08 -1.15
C ALA A 44 5.13 10.73 -0.74
N GLY A 45 5.55 10.64 0.52
CA GLY A 45 6.10 9.44 1.14
C GLY A 45 7.64 9.34 1.12
N PRO A 46 8.21 8.17 1.46
CA PRO A 46 7.51 6.91 1.67
C PRO A 46 6.81 6.79 3.03
N PHE A 47 7.14 7.68 3.96
CA PHE A 47 6.57 7.74 5.31
C PHE A 47 5.73 9.01 5.51
N VAL A 48 4.74 8.90 6.37
CA VAL A 48 3.87 9.99 6.84
C VAL A 48 4.11 10.14 8.34
N LYS A 49 4.29 11.37 8.85
CA LYS A 49 4.32 11.56 10.31
C LYS A 49 2.88 11.61 10.81
N CYS A 50 2.51 10.64 11.64
CA CYS A 50 1.25 10.63 12.37
C CYS A 50 1.58 10.51 13.85
N GLU A 51 1.10 11.45 14.66
CA GLU A 51 1.25 11.40 16.12
C GLU A 51 2.71 11.19 16.59
N GLY A 52 3.66 11.82 15.88
CA GLY A 52 5.09 11.69 16.18
C GLY A 52 5.76 10.39 15.72
N ARG A 53 5.03 9.47 15.06
CA ARG A 53 5.58 8.22 14.52
C ARG A 53 5.54 8.19 12.98
N PRO A 54 6.58 7.63 12.33
CA PRO A 54 6.54 7.39 10.89
C PRO A 54 5.65 6.18 10.58
N VAL A 55 4.63 6.38 9.75
CA VAL A 55 3.77 5.33 9.20
C VAL A 55 4.00 5.23 7.69
N LEU A 56 3.93 4.04 7.11
CA LEU A 56 4.06 3.88 5.66
C LEU A 56 2.90 4.57 4.94
N LEU A 57 3.20 5.34 3.89
CA LEU A 57 2.20 6.07 3.11
C LEU A 57 1.04 5.18 2.64
N ARG A 58 1.37 3.96 2.19
CA ARG A 58 0.36 3.01 1.72
C ARG A 58 -0.56 2.55 2.85
N GLU A 59 -0.02 2.30 4.03
CA GLU A 59 -0.80 1.89 5.20
C GLU A 59 -1.67 3.04 5.68
N TRP A 60 -1.10 4.24 5.78
CA TRP A 60 -1.84 5.45 6.12
C TRP A 60 -3.02 5.70 5.17
N LEU A 61 -2.81 5.62 3.85
CA LEU A 61 -3.88 5.76 2.86
C LEU A 61 -4.99 4.72 3.05
N CYS A 62 -4.64 3.49 3.44
CA CYS A 62 -5.64 2.45 3.69
C CYS A 62 -6.48 2.81 4.91
N GLU A 63 -5.85 3.15 6.03
CA GLU A 63 -6.52 3.53 7.28
C GLU A 63 -7.47 4.73 7.08
N GLN A 64 -7.00 5.80 6.40
CA GLN A 64 -7.84 6.98 6.11
C GLN A 64 -9.08 6.65 5.27
N LEU A 65 -9.00 5.61 4.43
CA LEU A 65 -10.08 5.22 3.51
C LEU A 65 -10.93 4.05 4.04
N LEU A 66 -10.60 3.48 5.21
CA LEU A 66 -11.39 2.42 5.83
C LEU A 66 -12.83 2.86 6.13
N PRO A 67 -13.10 4.02 6.78
CA PRO A 67 -14.47 4.44 7.08
C PRO A 67 -15.37 4.55 5.84
N MET A 68 -14.79 4.90 4.69
CA MET A 68 -15.51 4.99 3.41
C MET A 68 -15.75 3.64 2.74
N SER A 69 -14.98 2.62 3.13
CA SER A 69 -15.08 1.25 2.62
C SER A 69 -16.06 0.41 3.44
N GLU A 70 -16.33 0.82 4.69
CA GLU A 70 -17.28 0.20 5.61
C GLU A 70 -18.72 0.55 5.26
N ARG A 71 -19.34 -0.32 4.46
CA ARG A 71 -20.81 -0.40 4.40
C ARG A 71 -21.25 -1.48 5.40
N PRO A 72 -22.14 -1.20 6.37
CA PRO A 72 -22.53 -2.18 7.40
C PRO A 72 -22.91 -3.56 6.85
N GLY A 73 -23.62 -3.61 5.71
CA GLY A 73 -23.97 -4.87 5.04
C GLY A 73 -22.78 -5.67 4.45
N ARG A 74 -21.70 -5.00 4.05
CA ARG A 74 -20.47 -5.66 3.56
C ARG A 74 -19.66 -6.25 4.71
N ARG A 75 -19.48 -5.51 5.82
CA ARG A 75 -18.74 -6.01 6.99
C ARG A 75 -19.45 -7.22 7.60
N ALA A 76 -20.78 -7.18 7.71
CA ALA A 76 -21.57 -8.33 8.18
C ALA A 76 -21.43 -9.56 7.26
N SER A 77 -21.47 -9.37 5.93
CA SER A 77 -21.28 -10.49 4.99
C SER A 77 -19.86 -11.06 5.05
N LEU A 78 -18.86 -10.19 5.19
CA LEU A 78 -17.47 -10.61 5.38
C LEU A 78 -17.30 -11.38 6.68
N ARG A 79 -17.90 -10.91 7.77
CA ARG A 79 -17.89 -11.59 9.06
C ARG A 79 -18.40 -13.02 8.94
N ARG A 80 -19.58 -13.23 8.36
CA ARG A 80 -20.14 -14.58 8.17
C ARG A 80 -19.19 -15.50 7.39
N ARG A 81 -18.50 -14.96 6.39
CA ARG A 81 -17.51 -15.73 5.63
C ARG A 81 -16.30 -16.12 6.49
N VAL A 82 -15.76 -15.16 7.25
CA VAL A 82 -14.64 -15.42 8.18
C VAL A 82 -15.03 -16.42 9.27
N GLU A 83 -16.25 -16.31 9.81
CA GLU A 83 -16.81 -17.29 10.76
C GLU A 83 -16.85 -18.69 10.15
N GLY A 84 -17.33 -18.83 8.91
CA GLY A 84 -17.32 -20.10 8.19
C GLY A 84 -15.92 -20.65 7.92
N GLU A 85 -14.95 -19.79 7.60
CA GLU A 85 -13.55 -20.17 7.38
C GLU A 85 -12.86 -20.61 8.68
N LEU A 86 -13.19 -19.97 9.82
CA LEU A 86 -12.60 -20.26 11.11
C LEU A 86 -13.29 -21.38 11.89
N ALA A 87 -14.50 -21.81 11.50
CA ALA A 87 -15.34 -22.74 12.25
C ALA A 87 -14.62 -24.01 12.75
N GLY A 88 -13.71 -24.59 11.94
CA GLY A 88 -12.94 -25.77 12.31
C GLY A 88 -11.73 -25.53 13.23
N SER A 89 -11.43 -24.28 13.58
CA SER A 89 -10.27 -23.86 14.37
C SER A 89 -10.64 -23.04 15.62
N LEU A 90 -11.93 -22.89 15.87
CA LEU A 90 -12.46 -22.21 17.05
C LEU A 90 -12.24 -23.06 18.31
N SER A 91 -11.97 -22.39 19.41
CA SER A 91 -11.60 -22.99 20.69
C SER A 91 -12.80 -23.49 21.49
N GLY A 92 -14.01 -23.04 21.15
CA GLY A 92 -15.24 -23.29 21.90
C GLY A 92 -15.46 -22.30 23.06
N ASN A 93 -14.48 -21.46 23.37
CA ASN A 93 -14.65 -20.33 24.28
C ASN A 93 -15.20 -19.13 23.50
N ALA A 94 -16.45 -18.78 23.77
CA ALA A 94 -17.17 -17.73 23.07
C ALA A 94 -16.44 -16.37 23.05
N GLU A 95 -15.75 -16.01 24.13
CA GLU A 95 -15.05 -14.72 24.22
C GLU A 95 -13.77 -14.71 23.37
N LEU A 96 -12.96 -15.77 23.46
CA LEU A 96 -11.73 -15.91 22.68
C LEU A 96 -12.04 -16.06 21.18
N ASP A 97 -13.08 -16.82 20.86
CA ASP A 97 -13.51 -17.04 19.48
C ASP A 97 -14.04 -15.74 18.86
N ALA A 98 -14.83 -14.95 19.61
CA ALA A 98 -15.30 -13.64 19.15
C ALA A 98 -14.12 -12.69 18.86
N GLN A 99 -13.13 -12.60 19.76
CA GLN A 99 -11.93 -11.78 19.55
C GLN A 99 -11.15 -12.22 18.31
N ARG A 100 -10.98 -13.53 18.13
CA ARG A 100 -10.29 -14.09 16.96
C ARG A 100 -11.01 -13.80 15.66
N ILE A 101 -12.34 -13.89 15.65
CA ILE A 101 -13.18 -13.56 14.50
C ILE A 101 -13.05 -12.06 14.16
N GLU A 102 -13.15 -11.15 15.14
CA GLU A 102 -12.98 -9.72 14.88
C GLU A 102 -11.61 -9.41 14.29
N GLN A 103 -10.54 -9.97 14.88
CA GLN A 103 -9.18 -9.76 14.38
C GLN A 103 -9.03 -10.23 12.93
N ALA A 104 -9.60 -11.39 12.58
CA ALA A 104 -9.57 -11.92 11.22
C ALA A 104 -10.42 -11.07 10.25
N VAL A 105 -11.57 -10.57 10.70
CA VAL A 105 -12.40 -9.63 9.92
C VAL A 105 -11.62 -8.35 9.65
N ASP A 106 -11.00 -7.76 10.67
CA ASP A 106 -10.26 -6.50 10.54
C ASP A 106 -9.04 -6.66 9.63
N GLU A 107 -8.30 -7.76 9.72
CA GLU A 107 -7.19 -8.05 8.81
C GLU A 107 -7.70 -8.17 7.36
N GLN A 108 -8.84 -8.84 7.14
CA GLN A 108 -9.41 -8.99 5.81
C GLN A 108 -9.96 -7.67 5.26
N VAL A 109 -10.53 -6.81 6.12
CA VAL A 109 -10.94 -5.44 5.77
C VAL A 109 -9.72 -4.62 5.35
N ARG A 110 -8.64 -4.65 6.12
CA ARG A 110 -7.37 -3.98 5.77
C ARG A 110 -6.78 -4.53 4.47
N ALA A 111 -6.83 -5.83 4.24
CA ALA A 111 -6.38 -6.45 3.00
C ALA A 111 -7.17 -5.96 1.77
N ILE A 112 -8.49 -5.87 1.88
CA ILE A 112 -9.36 -5.31 0.82
C ILE A 112 -9.05 -3.82 0.61
N GLY A 113 -8.86 -3.04 1.69
CA GLY A 113 -8.43 -1.65 1.63
C GLY A 113 -7.12 -1.48 0.86
N ARG A 114 -6.11 -2.28 1.19
CA ARG A 114 -4.80 -2.33 0.51
C ARG A 114 -4.93 -2.64 -0.98
N ALA A 115 -5.84 -3.54 -1.36
CA ALA A 115 -6.12 -3.87 -2.76
C ALA A 115 -6.81 -2.70 -3.49
N ASN A 116 -7.81 -2.07 -2.87
CA ASN A 116 -8.53 -0.93 -3.43
C ASN A 116 -7.60 0.27 -3.68
N VAL A 117 -6.77 0.63 -2.69
CA VAL A 117 -5.79 1.72 -2.83
C VAL A 117 -4.79 1.40 -3.93
N SER A 118 -4.25 0.17 -3.97
CA SER A 118 -3.30 -0.25 -5.01
C SER A 118 -3.89 -0.12 -6.42
N ARG A 119 -5.17 -0.50 -6.57
CA ARG A 119 -5.89 -0.35 -7.84
C ARG A 119 -6.07 1.12 -8.21
N ALA A 120 -6.57 1.94 -7.29
CA ALA A 120 -6.81 3.35 -7.53
C ALA A 120 -5.52 4.09 -7.92
N VAL A 121 -4.41 3.83 -7.23
CA VAL A 121 -3.11 4.39 -7.61
C VAL A 121 -2.67 3.92 -8.99
N SER A 122 -2.86 2.65 -9.32
CA SER A 122 -2.52 2.13 -10.66
C SER A 122 -3.36 2.82 -11.75
N GLU A 123 -4.62 3.13 -11.48
CA GLU A 123 -5.49 3.91 -12.38
C GLU A 123 -5.02 5.37 -12.49
N LEU A 124 -4.56 5.99 -11.40
CA LEU A 124 -3.93 7.33 -11.41
C LEU A 124 -2.63 7.37 -12.23
N VAL A 125 -1.82 6.31 -12.13
CA VAL A 125 -0.60 6.14 -12.93
C VAL A 125 -0.95 5.96 -14.40
N LYS A 126 -1.95 5.12 -14.72
CA LYS A 126 -2.44 4.93 -16.10
C LYS A 126 -2.98 6.23 -16.70
N ALA A 127 -3.68 7.04 -15.91
CA ALA A 127 -4.14 8.37 -16.31
C ALA A 127 -3.00 9.38 -16.47
N GLY A 128 -1.76 9.01 -16.11
CA GLY A 128 -0.59 9.87 -16.14
C GLY A 128 -0.69 11.03 -15.15
N ILE A 129 -1.45 10.90 -14.06
CA ILE A 129 -1.64 11.96 -13.04
C ILE A 129 -0.58 11.83 -11.95
N VAL A 130 -0.22 10.59 -11.61
CA VAL A 130 0.75 10.24 -10.56
C VAL A 130 1.83 9.34 -11.14
N SER A 131 3.06 9.52 -10.70
CA SER A 131 4.17 8.58 -10.93
C SER A 131 4.50 7.81 -9.66
N ARG A 132 4.99 6.59 -9.80
CA ARG A 132 5.37 5.72 -8.68
C ARG A 132 6.87 5.46 -8.67
N PHE A 133 7.50 5.74 -7.55
CA PHE A 133 8.90 5.43 -7.27
C PHE A 133 9.01 4.56 -6.02
N TYR A 134 10.19 3.95 -5.83
CA TYR A 134 10.41 2.99 -4.75
C TYR A 134 11.76 3.30 -4.07
N GLN A 135 11.72 3.65 -2.79
CA GLN A 135 12.88 3.97 -1.96
C GLN A 135 13.12 2.86 -0.91
N GLY A 136 14.37 2.50 -0.63
CA GLY A 136 14.75 1.48 0.37
C GLY A 136 15.52 0.29 -0.22
N TYR A 137 15.97 -0.62 0.65
CA TYR A 137 16.80 -1.79 0.29
C TYR A 137 15.91 -2.99 -0.08
N ALA A 138 16.23 -3.66 -1.19
CA ALA A 138 15.46 -4.81 -1.67
C ALA A 138 15.81 -6.08 -0.86
N THR A 139 15.01 -6.41 0.15
CA THR A 139 15.10 -7.71 0.84
C THR A 139 14.15 -8.71 0.16
N ASN A 140 14.61 -9.42 -0.86
CA ASN A 140 13.78 -10.41 -1.55
C ASN A 140 13.42 -11.59 -0.63
N HIS A 141 12.14 -11.80 -0.36
CA HIS A 141 11.59 -13.10 0.05
C HIS A 141 10.61 -13.58 -1.02
N ALA A 142 10.71 -14.86 -1.40
CA ALA A 142 9.96 -15.44 -2.52
C ALA A 142 8.42 -15.34 -2.40
N HIS A 143 7.89 -14.98 -1.23
CA HIS A 143 6.45 -14.80 -0.98
C HIS A 143 6.09 -13.48 -0.28
N GLN A 144 7.04 -12.56 -0.10
CA GLN A 144 6.81 -11.23 0.48
C GLN A 144 7.67 -10.22 -0.29
N GLY A 145 7.02 -9.39 -1.12
CA GLY A 145 7.71 -8.36 -1.90
C GLY A 145 8.62 -7.51 -1.02
N GLY A 146 9.91 -7.45 -1.38
CA GLY A 146 10.94 -6.86 -0.53
C GLY A 146 10.71 -5.39 -0.16
N GLY A 147 11.32 -4.99 0.96
CA GLY A 147 11.10 -3.74 1.72
C GLY A 147 11.42 -2.40 1.04
N ARG A 148 11.07 -2.24 -0.24
CA ARG A 148 11.07 -0.94 -0.92
C ARG A 148 9.72 -0.27 -0.69
N ASN A 149 9.77 0.90 -0.08
CA ASN A 149 8.58 1.68 0.23
C ASN A 149 8.26 2.63 -0.92
N VAL A 150 6.97 2.80 -1.17
CA VAL A 150 6.48 3.55 -2.32
C VAL A 150 6.52 5.06 -2.06
N VAL A 151 6.96 5.80 -3.06
CA VAL A 151 6.87 7.27 -3.12
C VAL A 151 5.99 7.61 -4.32
N TYR A 152 4.99 8.44 -4.12
CA TYR A 152 4.14 8.95 -5.20
C TYR A 152 4.56 10.36 -5.58
N VAL A 153 4.58 10.65 -6.88
CA VAL A 153 4.86 11.99 -7.38
C VAL A 153 3.65 12.46 -8.17
N VAL A 154 2.97 13.47 -7.66
CA VAL A 154 1.84 14.13 -8.33
C VAL A 154 2.39 15.11 -9.36
N LYS A 155 1.82 15.13 -10.57
CA LYS A 155 2.22 16.11 -11.58
C LYS A 155 2.05 17.55 -11.09
N PRO A 156 3.02 18.46 -11.33
CA PRO A 156 2.94 19.84 -10.86
C PRO A 156 1.67 20.57 -11.29
N GLU A 157 1.23 20.37 -12.54
CA GLU A 157 0.01 20.98 -13.08
C GLU A 157 -1.27 20.46 -12.40
N VAL A 158 -1.26 19.22 -11.91
CA VAL A 158 -2.37 18.65 -11.14
C VAL A 158 -2.34 19.18 -9.71
N LEU A 159 -1.15 19.22 -9.09
CA LEU A 159 -0.97 19.68 -7.73
C LEU A 159 -1.42 21.13 -7.54
N GLN A 160 -1.18 22.00 -8.53
CA GLN A 160 -1.63 23.40 -8.53
C GLN A 160 -3.16 23.57 -8.51
N LEU A 161 -3.91 22.56 -8.94
CA LEU A 161 -5.37 22.62 -9.06
C LEU A 161 -6.07 22.05 -7.83
N LEU A 162 -5.37 21.26 -7.03
CA LEU A 162 -5.92 20.64 -5.84
C LEU A 162 -5.85 21.65 -4.69
N PRO A 163 -6.93 21.83 -3.92
CA PRO A 163 -6.88 22.62 -2.71
C PRO A 163 -5.81 22.04 -1.79
N LYS A 164 -4.85 22.86 -1.34
CA LYS A 164 -4.00 22.47 -0.21
C LYS A 164 -4.88 22.42 1.02
N ALA A 165 -5.36 21.23 1.39
CA ALA A 165 -5.92 21.03 2.71
C ALA A 165 -4.79 21.32 3.70
N ARG A 166 -4.94 22.38 4.50
CA ARG A 166 -4.03 22.64 5.63
C ARG A 166 -4.31 21.58 6.69
N SER A 167 -3.64 20.44 6.61
CA SER A 167 -3.59 19.50 7.73
C SER A 167 -2.58 20.04 8.74
N GLU A 168 -3.05 20.83 9.71
CA GLU A 168 -2.20 21.33 10.80
C GLU A 168 -1.60 20.18 11.64
N THR A 169 -2.15 18.97 11.52
CA THR A 169 -1.75 17.77 12.26
C THR A 169 -0.71 16.91 11.54
N ILE A 170 -0.52 17.08 10.21
CA ILE A 170 0.31 16.17 9.41
C ILE A 170 1.58 16.86 8.94
N GLY A 171 2.65 16.73 9.71
CA GLY A 171 3.98 17.13 9.25
C GLY A 171 4.51 16.13 8.22
N VAL A 172 4.85 16.57 7.01
CA VAL A 172 5.55 15.70 6.05
C VAL A 172 6.95 15.39 6.60
N ALA A 173 7.30 14.10 6.74
CA ALA A 173 8.68 13.69 7.02
C ALA A 173 9.47 13.77 5.72
N SER A 174 10.15 14.89 5.47
CA SER A 174 11.29 14.87 4.57
C SER A 174 12.37 13.97 5.17
N SER A 175 12.60 12.83 4.53
CA SER A 175 13.74 11.91 4.70
C SER A 175 14.42 11.95 6.08
N ILE A 176 13.84 11.27 7.06
CA ILE A 176 14.62 10.82 8.23
C ILE A 176 15.22 9.46 7.85
N ALA A 177 16.54 9.33 8.02
CA ALA A 177 17.28 8.10 7.77
C ALA A 177 16.56 6.90 8.40
N ALA A 178 16.48 5.80 7.65
CA ALA A 178 15.80 4.58 8.08
C ALA A 178 16.32 4.11 9.45
N PRO A 179 15.44 3.65 10.38
CA PRO A 179 15.91 3.00 11.58
C PRO A 179 16.74 1.77 11.20
N SER A 180 17.97 1.70 11.72
CA SER A 180 18.86 0.55 11.57
C SER A 180 18.23 -0.66 12.26
N VAL A 181 17.59 -1.53 11.47
CA VAL A 181 17.18 -2.86 11.93
C VAL A 181 18.43 -3.72 11.87
N ALA A 182 19.02 -4.02 13.02
CA ALA A 182 20.12 -4.99 13.11
C ALA A 182 19.66 -6.32 12.47
N PRO A 183 20.44 -6.91 11.54
CA PRO A 183 20.05 -8.17 10.93
C PRO A 183 20.08 -9.26 11.99
N ILE A 184 18.91 -9.79 12.35
CA ILE A 184 18.81 -11.06 13.07
C ILE A 184 19.35 -12.13 12.11
N LEU A 185 20.60 -12.51 12.33
CA LEU A 185 21.29 -13.56 11.58
C LEU A 185 20.65 -14.91 11.95
N VAL A 186 19.56 -15.29 11.28
CA VAL A 186 19.05 -16.66 11.36
C VAL A 186 20.03 -17.55 10.63
N ARG A 187 20.86 -18.26 11.42
CA ARG A 187 21.84 -19.22 10.95
C ARG A 187 21.10 -20.41 10.32
N VAL A 188 20.96 -20.42 9.00
CA VAL A 188 20.47 -21.58 8.25
C VAL A 188 21.54 -22.68 8.33
N PRO A 189 21.22 -23.89 8.82
CA PRO A 189 22.18 -24.99 8.82
C PRO A 189 22.53 -25.39 7.38
N GLN A 190 23.80 -25.30 7.04
CA GLN A 190 24.38 -25.70 5.75
C GLN A 190 24.07 -27.16 5.47
N ARG A 191 23.26 -27.41 4.44
CA ARG A 191 23.02 -28.75 3.89
C ARG A 191 24.29 -29.17 3.14
N LYS A 192 25.02 -30.18 3.65
CA LYS A 192 26.18 -30.80 3.00
C LYS A 192 25.83 -31.16 1.55
N ARG A 193 26.42 -30.46 0.58
CA ARG A 193 26.51 -30.92 -0.81
C ARG A 193 27.61 -31.98 -0.89
N GLY A 194 27.22 -33.25 -0.93
CA GLY A 194 28.11 -34.32 -1.37
C GLY A 194 28.26 -34.24 -2.89
N GLY A 195 29.44 -33.80 -3.34
CA GLY A 195 29.81 -33.81 -4.76
C GLY A 195 30.27 -35.21 -5.20
N ALA A 196 29.94 -35.55 -6.43
CA ALA A 196 30.47 -36.69 -7.16
C ALA A 196 31.98 -36.53 -7.40
N GLY A 197 32.71 -37.64 -7.36
CA GLY A 197 34.14 -37.72 -7.66
C GLY A 197 34.53 -39.15 -7.99
N GLN A 198 34.80 -39.35 -9.27
CA GLN A 198 35.10 -40.57 -10.02
C GLN A 198 36.50 -41.14 -9.69
N GLY A 199 36.68 -42.46 -9.82
CA GLY A 199 37.99 -43.12 -9.79
C GLY A 199 37.89 -44.64 -9.94
N ASP A 200 38.43 -45.14 -11.05
CA ASP A 200 38.57 -46.55 -11.48
C ASP A 200 39.16 -47.48 -10.40
N LEU A 201 38.97 -48.80 -10.52
CA LEU A 201 40.03 -49.83 -10.36
C LEU A 201 39.46 -51.28 -10.48
N PHE A 202 39.96 -52.03 -11.48
CA PHE A 202 40.12 -53.50 -11.61
C PHE A 202 38.87 -54.42 -11.59
N ALA A 203 38.54 -55.18 -12.65
CA ALA A 203 39.22 -56.36 -13.22
C ALA A 203 39.23 -57.61 -12.31
N ALA A 204 38.25 -58.51 -12.54
CA ALA A 204 38.33 -59.98 -12.61
C ALA A 204 36.91 -60.56 -12.55
#